data_AF-A0A7C2A258-F1
#
_entry.id   AF-A0A7C2A258-F1
#
_cell.length_a   1.000
_cell.length_b   1.000
_cell.length_c   1.000
_cell.angle_alpha   90.00
_cell.angle_beta   90.00
_cell.angle_gamma   90.00
#
_symmetry.space_group_name_H-M   'P 1'
#
loop_
_entity.id
_entity.type
_entity.pdbx_description
1 polymer ?
#
loop_
_entity_poly.entity_id
_entity_poly.type
_entity_poly.pdbx_seq_one_letter_code
_entity_poly.pdbx_strand_id
1 'polypeptide(L)' 'MADVIHPHSHCQVCGKAIPPSETFCSKECEERFQEMVKRRKILVYIMYGLIIVILALFLLNRG' A
#
# COMPACT_ATOMS: atom_id res chain seq x y z
N MET A 1 14.27 -4.52 -35.01
CA MET A 1 13.44 -5.61 -34.47
C MET A 1 12.66 -5.03 -33.31
N ALA A 2 11.40 -4.67 -33.57
CA ALA A 2 10.49 -4.24 -32.52
C ALA A 2 9.89 -5.52 -31.94
N ASP A 3 10.43 -5.97 -30.79
CA ASP A 3 9.80 -7.02 -30.01
C ASP A 3 8.36 -6.59 -29.70
N VAL A 4 7.39 -7.40 -30.12
CA VAL A 4 5.99 -7.22 -29.73
C VAL A 4 5.94 -7.55 -28.25
N ILE A 5 6.16 -6.55 -27.40
CA ILE A 5 6.07 -6.69 -25.95
C ILE A 5 4.58 -6.93 -25.66
N HIS A 6 4.22 -8.20 -25.54
CA HIS A 6 2.90 -8.57 -25.04
C HIS A 6 2.73 -7.89 -23.67
N PRO A 7 1.62 -7.18 -23.43
CA PRO A 7 1.38 -6.52 -22.16
C PRO A 7 1.38 -7.59 -21.06
N HIS A 8 2.40 -7.55 -20.21
CA HIS A 8 2.52 -8.38 -19.02
C HIS A 8 2.64 -7.45 -17.82
N SER A 9 1.96 -7.83 -16.74
CA SER A 9 2.11 -7.16 -15.45
C SER A 9 3.13 -7.94 -14.63
N HIS A 10 3.79 -7.28 -13.69
CA HIS A 10 4.62 -7.96 -12.70
C HIS A 10 3.88 -8.00 -11.35
N CYS A 11 3.98 -9.12 -10.65
CA CYS A 11 3.48 -9.24 -9.29
C CYS A 11 4.17 -8.19 -8.39
N GLN A 12 3.39 -7.37 -7.69
CA GLN A 12 3.91 -6.28 -6.87
C GLN A 12 4.72 -6.76 -5.65
N VAL A 13 4.66 -8.05 -5.32
CA VAL A 13 5.33 -8.64 -4.15
C VAL A 13 6.60 -9.41 -4.51
N CYS A 14 6.61 -10.14 -5.63
CA CYS A 14 7.74 -11.01 -6.01
C CYS A 14 8.32 -10.75 -7.40
N GLY A 15 7.71 -9.86 -8.20
CA GLY A 15 8.21 -9.50 -9.53
C GLY A 15 7.95 -10.53 -10.63
N LYS A 16 7.24 -11.63 -10.34
CA LYS A 16 6.91 -12.64 -11.35
C LYS A 16 6.01 -12.06 -12.44
N ALA A 17 6.29 -12.37 -13.72
CA ALA A 17 5.42 -12.00 -14.83
C ALA A 17 4.05 -12.68 -14.68
N ILE A 18 3.00 -11.89 -14.74
CA ILE A 18 1.59 -12.28 -14.63
C ILE A 18 0.80 -11.66 -15.78
N PRO A 19 -0.32 -12.29 -16.19
CA PRO A 19 -1.19 -11.69 -17.18
C PRO A 19 -1.69 -10.32 -16.70
N PRO A 20 -1.93 -9.36 -17.61
CA PRO A 20 -2.30 -8.00 -17.24
C PRO A 20 -3.65 -7.90 -16.52
N SER A 21 -4.45 -8.96 -16.55
CA SER A 21 -5.70 -9.10 -15.80
C SER A 21 -5.51 -9.37 -14.30
N GLU A 22 -4.33 -9.86 -13.90
CA GLU A 22 -4.04 -10.25 -12.53
C GLU A 22 -3.01 -9.31 -11.90
N THR A 23 -3.12 -9.10 -10.57
CA THR A 23 -2.24 -8.20 -9.80
C THR A 23 -1.21 -8.96 -8.95
N PHE A 24 -1.49 -10.22 -8.63
CA PHE A 24 -0.64 -11.08 -7.81
C PHE A 24 -0.49 -12.46 -8.47
N CYS A 25 0.70 -13.05 -8.37
CA CYS A 25 0.96 -14.37 -8.98
C CYS A 25 0.41 -15.55 -8.18
N SER A 26 0.03 -15.34 -6.92
CA SER A 26 -0.49 -16.39 -6.02
C SER A 26 -1.20 -15.76 -4.82
N LYS A 27 -2.05 -16.55 -4.16
CA LYS A 27 -2.73 -16.15 -2.90
C LYS A 27 -1.73 -15.77 -1.80
N GLU A 28 -0.58 -16.44 -1.75
CA GLU A 28 0.49 -16.12 -0.79
C GLU A 28 1.03 -14.69 -1.00
N CYS A 29 1.17 -14.23 -2.24
CA CYS A 29 1.59 -12.86 -2.53
C CYS A 29 0.49 -11.85 -2.15
N GLU A 30 -0.77 -12.19 -2.41
CA GLU A 30 -1.90 -11.36 -1.98
C GLU A 30 -1.96 -11.22 -0.46
N GLU A 31 -1.82 -12.32 0.29
CA GLU A 31 -1.83 -12.32 1.74
C GLU A 31 -0.68 -11.48 2.32
N ARG A 32 0.54 -11.64 1.80
CA ARG A 32 1.69 -10.79 2.21
C ARG A 32 1.43 -9.31 1.93
N PHE A 33 0.85 -9.00 0.77
CA PHE A 33 0.49 -7.62 0.46
C PHE A 33 -0.57 -7.08 1.43
N GLN A 34 -1.61 -7.87 1.72
CA GLN A 34 -2.66 -7.50 2.68
C GLN A 34 -2.09 -7.27 4.08
N GLU A 35 -1.14 -8.09 4.54
CA GLU A 35 -0.47 -7.90 5.82
C GLU A 35 0.33 -6.58 5.85
N MET A 36 1.09 -6.30 4.79
CA MET A 36 1.81 -5.02 4.67
C MET A 36 0.85 -3.83 4.68
N VAL A 37 -0.26 -3.93 3.94
CA VAL A 37 -1.29 -2.87 3.88
C VAL A 37 -1.97 -2.70 5.23
N LYS A 38 -2.33 -3.77 5.95
CA LYS A 38 -2.93 -3.69 7.30
C LYS A 38 -2.01 -2.97 8.28
N ARG A 39 -0.72 -3.32 8.30
CA ARG A 39 0.28 -2.64 9.13
C ARG A 39 0.39 -1.16 8.76
N ARG A 40 0.46 -0.84 7.47
CA ARG A 40 0.53 0.55 6.99
C ARG A 40 -0.71 1.36 7.36
N LYS A 41 -1.91 0.76 7.27
CA LYS A 41 -3.17 1.40 7.69
C LYS A 41 -3.12 1.80 9.16
N ILE A 42 -2.68 0.90 10.05
CA ILE A 42 -2.55 1.19 11.48
C ILE A 42 -1.59 2.37 11.70
N LEU A 43 -0.43 2.37 11.05
CA LEU A 43 0.54 3.47 11.16
C LEU A 43 -0.06 4.81 10.69
N VAL A 44 -0.80 4.79 9.58
CA VAL A 44 -1.48 5.99 9.07
C VAL A 44 -2.54 6.49 10.05
N TYR A 45 -3.33 5.60 10.66
CA TYR A 45 -4.31 6.00 11.68
C TYR A 45 -3.63 6.62 12.91
N ILE A 46 -2.52 6.05 13.38
CA ILE A 46 -1.74 6.61 14.49
C ILE A 46 -1.23 8.01 14.12
N MET A 47 -0.68 8.18 12.92
CA MET A 47 -0.20 9.47 12.43
C MET A 47 -1.31 10.53 12.42
N TYR A 48 -2.49 10.19 11.89
CA TYR A 48 -3.65 11.10 11.91
C TYR A 48 -4.12 11.42 13.33
N GLY A 49 -4.12 10.43 14.24
CA GLY A 49 -4.43 10.65 15.66
C GLY A 49 -3.48 11.65 16.31
N LEU A 50 -2.17 11.53 16.07
CA LEU A 50 -1.17 12.47 16.58
C LEU A 50 -1.37 13.88 16.02
N ILE A 51 -1.67 14.01 14.73
CA ILE A 51 -1.96 15.32 14.11
C ILE A 51 -3.16 15.98 14.81
N ILE A 52 -4.25 15.24 15.03
CA ILE A 52 -5.44 15.76 15.72
C ILE A 52 -5.11 16.20 17.14
N VAL A 53 -4.33 15.41 17.89
CA VAL A 53 -3.91 15.76 19.26
C VAL A 53 -3.09 17.04 19.26
N ILE A 54 -2.11 17.19 18.36
CA ILE A 54 -1.28 18.40 18.28
C ILE A 54 -2.15 19.62 17.95
N LEU A 55 -3.07 19.49 16.99
CA LEU A 55 -3.99 20.57 16.64
C LEU A 55 -4.91 20.95 17.82
N ALA A 56 -5.45 19.96 18.53
CA ALA A 56 -6.27 20.18 19.71
C ALA A 56 -5.49 20.92 20.80
N LEU A 57 -4.26 20.49 21.11
CA LEU A 57 -3.39 21.16 22.08
C LEU A 57 -3.07 22.60 21.66
N PHE A 58 -2.82 22.82 20.36
CA PHE A 58 -2.54 24.16 19.85
C PHE A 58 -3.76 25.09 19.97
N LEU A 59 -4.96 24.58 19.69
CA LEU A 59 -6.20 25.34 19.83
C LEU A 59 -6.53 25.62 21.30
N LEU A 60 -6.37 24.63 22.19
CA LEU A 60 -6.62 24.78 23.62
C LEU A 60 -5.61 25.72 24.30
N ASN A 61 -4.35 25.74 23.86
CA ASN A 61 -3.32 26.64 24.40
C ASN A 61 -3.40 28.07 23.87
N ARG A 62 -4.28 28.35 22.89
CA ARG A 62 -4.52 29.69 22.33
C ARG A 62 -5.79 30.37 22.85
N GLY A 63 -6.54 29.70 23.73
CA GLY A 63 -7.75 30.20 24.40
C GLY A 63 -7.48 30.69 25.81
#